data_AF-A0A9X4KF29-F1
#
_entry.id   AF-A0A9X4KF29-F1
#
_cell.length_a   1.000
_cell.length_b   1.000
_cell.length_c   1.000
_cell.angle_alpha   90.00
_cell.angle_beta   90.00
_cell.angle_gamma   90.00
#
_symmetry.space_group_name_H-M   'P 1'
#
loop_
_entity.id
_entity.type
_entity.pdbx_description
1 polymer ?
#
loop_
_entity_poly.entity_id
_entity_poly.type
_entity_poly.pdbx_seq_one_letter_code
_entity_poly.pdbx_strand_id
1 'polypeptide(L)' 'MPPIRYVNRKRMERARLLLRTTDRSIKEIAASVGYPDTNHFAKAFRRETSSSPSAYRTGGGGAREG' A
#
# COMPACT_ATOMS: atom_id res chain seq x y z
N MET A 1 8.12 15.37 14.44
CA MET A 1 7.92 14.34 13.39
C MET A 1 8.91 14.61 12.26
N PRO A 2 9.82 13.70 11.91
CA PRO A 2 10.74 13.90 10.79
C PRO A 2 9.95 14.09 9.48
N PRO A 3 10.36 14.99 8.56
CA PRO A 3 9.63 15.29 7.32
C PRO A 3 9.31 14.04 6.49
N ILE A 4 10.23 13.08 6.48
CA ILE A 4 10.09 11.81 5.76
C ILE A 4 8.91 10.96 6.25
N ARG A 5 8.56 11.04 7.54
CA ARG A 5 7.43 10.31 8.12
C ARG A 5 6.10 10.88 7.61
N TYR A 6 6.01 12.21 7.46
CA TYR A 6 4.81 12.87 6.97
C TYR A 6 4.55 12.53 5.51
N VAL A 7 5.59 12.57 4.69
CA VAL A 7 5.54 12.18 3.27
C VAL A 7 5.12 10.72 3.11
N ASN A 8 5.72 9.82 3.89
CA ASN A 8 5.36 8.39 3.86
C ASN A 8 3.90 8.17 4.24
N ARG A 9 3.41 8.85 5.29
CA ARG A 9 1.99 8.78 5.68
C ARG A 9 1.09 9.19 4.53
N LYS A 10 1.33 10.35 3.91
CA LYS A 10 0.56 10.87 2.76
C LYS A 10 0.56 9.93 1.55
N ARG A 11 1.70 9.29 1.25
CA ARG A 11 1.80 8.25 0.20
C ARG A 11 0.89 7.07 0.51
N MET A 12 0.88 6.61 1.77
CA MET A 12 0.03 5.50 2.20
C MET A 12 -1.46 5.87 2.19
N GLU A 13 -1.85 7.11 2.52
CA GLU A 13 -3.24 7.55 2.39
C GLU A 13 -3.72 7.45 0.94
N ARG A 14 -2.91 7.92 -0.01
CA ARG A 14 -3.20 7.80 -1.45
C ARG A 14 -3.26 6.35 -1.90
N ALA A 15 -2.33 5.52 -1.46
CA ALA A 15 -2.33 4.09 -1.78
C ALA A 15 -3.62 3.40 -1.32
N ARG A 16 -4.08 3.67 -0.09
CA ARG A 16 -5.34 3.14 0.44
C ARG A 16 -6.55 3.57 -0.39
N LEU A 17 -6.58 4.84 -0.80
CA LEU A 17 -7.65 5.36 -1.66
C LEU A 17 -7.66 4.61 -3.00
N LEU A 18 -6.51 4.56 -3.70
CA LEU A 18 -6.40 3.89 -4.99
C LEU A 18 -6.76 2.39 -4.91
N LEU A 19 -6.38 1.71 -3.82
CA LEU A 19 -6.73 0.31 -3.61
C LEU A 19 -8.23 0.07 -3.44
N ARG A 20 -8.98 1.06 -2.95
CA ARG A 20 -10.43 0.98 -2.72
C ARG A 20 -11.28 1.52 -3.86
N THR A 21 -10.75 2.47 -4.64
CA THR A 21 -11.53 3.19 -5.65
C THR A 21 -11.12 2.85 -7.08
N THR A 22 -10.10 2.00 -7.27
CA THR A 22 -9.62 1.62 -8.59
C THR A 22 -9.23 0.14 -8.64
N ASP A 23 -9.31 -0.44 -9.84
CA ASP A 23 -8.89 -1.82 -10.11
C ASP A 23 -7.44 -1.93 -10.60
N ARG A 24 -6.67 -0.83 -10.59
CA ARG A 24 -5.26 -0.77 -11.02
C ARG A 24 -4.44 -1.86 -10.35
N SER A 25 -3.44 -2.42 -10.99
CA SER A 25 -2.57 -3.41 -10.35
C SER A 25 -1.82 -2.83 -9.14
N ILE A 26 -1.40 -3.68 -8.20
CA ILE A 26 -0.60 -3.25 -7.04
C ILE A 26 0.71 -2.58 -7.49
N LYS A 27 1.28 -3.03 -8.62
CA LYS A 27 2.46 -2.44 -9.26
C LYS A 27 2.22 -0.99 -9.71
N GLU A 28 1.10 -0.73 -10.38
CA GLU A 28 0.73 0.62 -10.81
C GLU A 28 0.47 1.55 -9.63
N ILE A 29 -0.17 1.05 -8.57
CA ILE A 29 -0.40 1.83 -7.35
C ILE A 29 0.93 2.16 -6.66
N ALA A 30 1.85 1.20 -6.57
CA ALA A 30 3.19 1.41 -6.04
C ALA A 30 3.94 2.50 -6.80
N ALA A 31 3.96 2.43 -8.14
CA ALA A 31 4.56 3.45 -8.98
C ALA A 31 3.89 4.83 -8.78
N SER A 32 2.56 4.87 -8.70
CA SER A 32 1.79 6.10 -8.51
C SER A 32 2.05 6.80 -7.16
N VAL A 33 2.45 6.05 -6.12
CA VAL A 33 2.78 6.62 -4.81
C VAL A 33 4.28 6.80 -4.57
N GLY A 34 5.09 6.60 -5.61
CA GLY A 34 6.54 6.85 -5.60
C GLY A 34 7.39 5.69 -5.09
N TYR A 35 6.90 4.45 -5.23
CA TYR A 35 7.67 3.23 -4.96
C TYR A 35 8.06 2.57 -6.29
N PRO A 36 9.37 2.40 -6.57
CA PRO A 36 9.84 1.77 -7.79
C PRO A 36 9.61 0.25 -7.79
N ASP A 37 9.53 -0.35 -6.61
CA ASP A 37 9.36 -1.78 -6.44
C ASP A 37 8.11 -2.11 -5.61
N THR A 38 7.41 -3.15 -6.06
CA THR A 38 6.14 -3.58 -5.45
C THR A 38 6.37 -4.25 -4.10
N ASN A 39 7.48 -4.96 -3.91
CA ASN A 39 7.81 -5.59 -2.62
C ASN A 39 8.14 -4.54 -1.55
N HIS A 40 8.91 -3.51 -1.90
CA HIS A 40 9.16 -2.37 -1.02
C HIS A 40 7.87 -1.64 -0.64
N PHE A 41 6.99 -1.39 -1.61
CA PHE A 41 5.67 -0.84 -1.34
C PHE A 41 4.86 -1.73 -0.39
N ALA A 42 4.77 -3.03 -0.67
CA ALA A 42 3.99 -3.98 0.13
C ALA A 42 4.49 -4.06 1.59
N LYS A 43 5.81 -4.09 1.80
CA LYS A 43 6.41 -4.05 3.15
C LYS A 43 6.10 -2.75 3.87
N ALA A 44 6.24 -1.61 3.19
CA ALA A 44 5.96 -0.30 3.78
C ALA A 44 4.46 -0.13 4.09
N PHE A 45 3.58 -0.61 3.20
CA PHE A 45 2.14 -0.58 3.35
C PHE A 45 1.66 -1.48 4.50
N ARG A 46 2.18 -2.72 4.60
CA ARG A 46 1.89 -3.63 5.71
C ARG A 46 2.34 -3.06 7.05
N ARG A 47 3.48 -2.37 7.10
CA ARG A 47 3.95 -1.71 8.33
C ARG A 47 3.03 -0.56 8.77
N GLU A 48 2.39 0.13 7.84
CA GLU A 48 1.51 1.28 8.15
C GLU A 48 0.04 0.86 8.38
N THR A 49 -0.43 -0.20 7.72
CA THR A 49 -1.85 -0.60 7.69
C THR A 49 -2.13 -1.96 8.32
N SER A 50 -1.08 -2.65 8.79
CA SER A 50 -1.11 -4.02 9.31
C SER A 50 -1.59 -5.09 8.32
N SER A 51 -1.83 -4.72 7.05
CA SER A 51 -2.36 -5.60 6.00
C SER A 51 -1.56 -5.44 4.71
N SER A 52 -1.46 -6.49 3.90
CA SER A 52 -0.87 -6.36 2.57
C SER A 52 -1.79 -5.54 1.64
N PRO A 53 -1.25 -4.86 0.61
CA PRO A 53 -2.07 -4.13 -0.36
C PRO A 53 -3.16 -5.00 -1.03
N SER A 54 -2.84 -6.27 -1.30
CA SER A 54 -3.76 -7.24 -1.88
C SER A 54 -4.90 -7.59 -0.91
N ALA A 55 -4.56 -7.93 0.35
CA ALA A 55 -5.55 -8.19 1.39
C ALA A 55 -6.43 -6.96 1.66
N TYR A 56 -5.84 -5.77 1.64
CA TYR A 56 -6.55 -4.50 1.81
C TYR A 56 -7.57 -4.23 0.70
N ARG A 57 -7.30 -4.66 -0.54
CA ARG A 57 -8.23 -4.54 -1.67
C ARG A 57 -9.43 -5.47 -1.55
N THR A 58 -9.18 -6.74 -1.25
CA THR A 58 -10.22 -7.78 -1.23
C THR A 58 -11.18 -7.64 -0.03
N GLY A 59 -10.92 -6.71 0.90
CA GLY A 59 -11.73 -6.51 2.11
C GLY A 59 -11.62 -7.66 3.11
N GLY A 60 -10.76 -8.65 2.84
CA GLY A 60 -10.59 -9.86 3.63
C GLY A 60 -9.24 -9.84 4.34
N GLY A 61 -9.27 -9.68 5.66
CA GLY A 61 -8.15 -10.05 6.50
C GLY A 61 -7.75 -11.50 6.23
N GLY A 62 -6.46 -11.74 5.99
CA GLY A 62 -5.86 -13.07 6.00
C GLY A 62 -6.23 -13.98 4.81
N ALA A 63 -5.60 -13.75 3.66
CA ALA A 63 -5.45 -14.81 2.65
C ALA A 63 -4.00 -15.36 2.73
N ARG A 64 -3.84 -16.35 3.62
CA ARG A 64 -2.97 -17.54 3.51
C ARG A 64 -1.56 -17.29 2.94
N GLU A 65 -0.59 -17.07 3.83
CA GLU A 65 0.80 -17.50 3.58
C GLU A 65 0.79 -19.03 3.72
N GLY A 66 1.07 -19.73 2.62
CA GLY A 66 1.28 -21.19 2.59
C GLY A 66 2.71 -21.55 2.95
#